data_AF-A0A3C1R9J6-F1
#
_entry.id   AF-A0A3C1R9J6-F1
#
_cell.length_a   1.000
_cell.length_b   1.000
_cell.length_c   1.000
_cell.angle_alpha   90.00
_cell.angle_beta   90.00
_cell.angle_gamma   90.00
#
_symmetry.space_group_name_H-M   'P 1'
#
loop_
_entity.id
_entity.type
_entity.pdbx_description
1 polymer ?
#
loop_
_entity_poly.entity_id
_entity_poly.type
_entity_poly.pdbx_seq_one_letter_code
_entity_poly.pdbx_strand_id
1 'polypeptide(L)'
;MVKTFSQAKLEFDKKYGTASEFSNFLPEHLSLNKKSILKKKNGSKNEQYYKWQLFYALVNSGMYAKDYIGTEVYFPKGNKNSAPIKFDGAIFDDTNWFEHYKSYHTDKNQEALDWLRKHIIAVIEIKKENSKDVETVWNQQLKPALKESENDFCLGILYDTERLYLFKKQGNYYLRLNEGYNVKKEESQTKDLQLHLTDAYATIPTYEQLIQKIFHPKIDRSKRTIDDLEIISGVYSTQLTDGISAILRTMDKVSMKNQRGYEILIQIIALKIFDEKRSAKIKAFLDWHKTDKEKEKLDLLFFVTQKERNCVSSPKNST
;
A
#
# COMPACT_ATOMS: atom_id res chain seq x y z
N MET A 1 14.58 -18.08 1.08
CA MET A 1 14.17 -17.13 0.02
C MET A 1 12.69 -16.86 0.25
N VAL A 2 12.30 -15.62 0.51
CA VAL A 2 10.88 -15.25 0.72
C VAL A 2 10.16 -15.43 -0.61
N LYS A 3 9.02 -16.14 -0.61
CA LYS A 3 8.23 -16.40 -1.83
C LYS A 3 7.53 -15.11 -2.26
N THR A 4 7.49 -14.82 -3.55
CA THR A 4 6.67 -13.70 -4.06
C THR A 4 5.18 -14.07 -4.03
N PHE A 5 4.30 -13.07 -4.04
CA PHE A 5 2.86 -13.27 -4.18
C PHE A 5 2.52 -14.19 -5.37
N SER A 6 3.09 -13.91 -6.54
CA SER A 6 2.86 -14.71 -7.76
C SER A 6 3.28 -16.16 -7.60
N GLN A 7 4.40 -16.42 -6.92
CA GLN A 7 4.85 -17.79 -6.64
C GLN A 7 3.89 -18.52 -5.71
N ALA A 8 3.44 -17.86 -4.63
CA ALA A 8 2.47 -18.43 -3.69
C ALA A 8 1.09 -18.68 -4.34
N LYS A 9 0.64 -17.79 -5.23
CA LYS A 9 -0.57 -18.00 -6.05
C LYS A 9 -0.43 -19.24 -6.93
N LEU A 10 0.68 -19.36 -7.67
CA LEU A 10 0.92 -20.52 -8.54
C LEU A 10 0.99 -21.82 -7.76
N GLU A 11 1.55 -21.79 -6.55
CA GLU A 11 1.55 -22.94 -5.64
C GLU A 11 0.12 -23.33 -5.22
N PHE A 12 -0.72 -22.36 -4.86
CA PHE A 12 -2.14 -22.60 -4.59
C PHE A 12 -2.83 -23.25 -5.80
N ASP A 13 -2.61 -22.71 -7.00
CA ASP A 13 -3.20 -23.24 -8.23
C ASP A 13 -2.77 -24.67 -8.52
N LYS A 14 -1.50 -25.00 -8.31
CA LYS A 14 -0.98 -26.36 -8.46
C LYS A 14 -1.60 -27.33 -7.45
N LYS A 15 -1.73 -26.90 -6.19
CA LYS A 15 -2.17 -27.76 -5.09
C LYS A 15 -3.68 -27.95 -5.06
N TYR A 16 -4.45 -26.90 -5.37
CA TYR A 16 -5.90 -26.86 -5.18
C TYR A 16 -6.69 -26.60 -6.46
N GLY A 17 -6.03 -26.40 -7.61
CA GLY A 17 -6.69 -26.19 -8.90
C GLY A 17 -7.68 -27.29 -9.29
N THR A 18 -7.41 -28.53 -8.88
CA THR A 18 -8.29 -29.68 -9.12
C THR A 18 -9.16 -30.05 -7.92
N ALA A 19 -8.91 -29.48 -6.73
CA ALA A 19 -9.64 -29.78 -5.52
C ALA A 19 -11.09 -29.26 -5.57
N SER A 20 -11.99 -29.99 -4.93
CA SER A 20 -13.40 -29.60 -4.78
C SER A 20 -13.67 -28.86 -3.47
N GLU A 21 -12.88 -29.14 -2.45
CA GLU A 21 -12.99 -28.56 -1.11
C GLU A 21 -11.65 -27.99 -0.65
N PHE A 22 -11.72 -27.00 0.22
CA PHE A 22 -10.59 -26.39 0.89
C PHE A 22 -10.87 -26.28 2.38
N SER A 23 -9.87 -26.59 3.20
CA SER A 23 -9.95 -26.37 4.65
C SER A 23 -9.47 -24.95 4.93
N ASN A 24 -10.38 -24.09 5.38
CA ASN A 24 -10.13 -22.67 5.57
C ASN A 24 -9.13 -22.50 6.71
N PHE A 25 -8.04 -21.76 6.44
CA PHE A 25 -6.97 -21.50 7.40
C PHE A 25 -7.10 -20.13 8.08
N LEU A 26 -8.11 -19.34 7.67
CA LEU A 26 -8.49 -18.06 8.27
C LEU A 26 -9.89 -18.18 8.88
N PRO A 27 -10.21 -17.38 9.92
CA PRO A 27 -11.56 -17.28 10.45
C PRO A 27 -12.53 -16.78 9.37
N GLU A 28 -13.72 -17.37 9.33
CA GLU A 28 -14.82 -16.95 8.47
C GLU A 28 -16.01 -16.52 9.33
N HIS A 29 -16.29 -15.22 9.35
CA HIS A 29 -17.20 -14.62 10.32
C HIS A 29 -16.81 -14.99 11.76
N LEU A 30 -17.65 -15.75 12.50
CA LEU A 30 -17.36 -16.26 13.85
C LEU A 30 -16.90 -17.72 13.87
N SER A 31 -16.82 -18.36 12.69
CA SER A 31 -16.48 -19.78 12.57
C SER A 31 -15.00 -19.99 12.30
N LEU A 32 -14.42 -20.95 13.02
CA LEU A 32 -13.06 -21.43 12.79
C LEU A 32 -13.10 -22.78 12.04
N ASN A 33 -12.06 -23.07 11.25
CA ASN A 33 -11.86 -24.36 10.58
C ASN A 33 -13.00 -24.81 9.65
N LYS A 34 -13.71 -23.87 9.03
CA LYS A 34 -14.75 -24.19 8.05
C LYS A 34 -14.14 -24.81 6.79
N LYS A 35 -14.94 -25.57 6.04
CA LYS A 35 -14.59 -26.00 4.68
C LYS A 35 -15.35 -25.19 3.65
N SER A 36 -14.66 -24.76 2.60
CA SER A 36 -15.27 -24.09 1.45
C SER A 36 -15.23 -24.98 0.22
N ILE A 37 -16.33 -25.00 -0.52
CA ILE A 37 -16.41 -25.64 -1.84
C ILE A 37 -15.75 -24.69 -2.85
N LEU A 38 -14.82 -25.19 -3.66
CA LEU A 38 -14.05 -24.38 -4.62
C LEU A 38 -14.58 -24.43 -6.06
N LYS A 39 -15.44 -25.39 -6.36
CA LYS A 39 -15.96 -25.62 -7.71
C LYS A 39 -17.48 -25.62 -7.75
N LYS A 40 -18.05 -25.20 -8.88
CA LYS A 40 -19.46 -25.37 -9.18
C LYS A 40 -19.74 -26.81 -9.62
N LYS A 41 -21.01 -27.19 -9.71
CA LYS A 41 -21.45 -28.50 -10.20
C LYS A 41 -20.90 -28.86 -11.59
N ASN A 42 -20.63 -27.87 -12.43
CA ASN A 42 -20.04 -28.05 -13.77
C ASN A 42 -18.50 -28.15 -13.78
N GLY A 43 -17.85 -28.23 -12.62
CA GLY A 43 -16.40 -28.32 -12.48
C GLY A 43 -15.64 -27.00 -12.59
N SER A 44 -16.28 -25.90 -12.99
CA SER A 44 -15.64 -24.58 -13.06
C SER A 44 -15.36 -24.00 -11.66
N LYS A 45 -14.27 -23.23 -11.53
CA LYS A 45 -13.90 -22.52 -10.30
C LYS A 45 -15.01 -21.54 -9.90
N ASN A 46 -15.35 -21.50 -8.62
CA ASN A 46 -16.29 -20.53 -8.07
C ASN A 46 -15.53 -19.35 -7.43
N GLU A 47 -16.27 -18.44 -6.79
CA GLU A 47 -15.69 -17.24 -6.17
C GLU A 47 -14.82 -17.57 -4.95
N GLN A 48 -15.20 -18.61 -4.19
CA GLN A 48 -14.43 -19.10 -3.06
C GLN A 48 -13.03 -19.58 -3.48
N TYR A 49 -12.89 -20.14 -4.69
CA TYR A 49 -11.57 -20.44 -5.25
C TYR A 49 -10.68 -19.20 -5.29
N TYR A 50 -11.16 -18.12 -5.90
CA TYR A 50 -10.37 -16.89 -6.05
C TYR A 50 -10.15 -16.19 -4.71
N LYS A 51 -11.14 -16.26 -3.79
CA LYS A 51 -11.00 -15.80 -2.39
C LYS A 51 -9.81 -16.49 -1.71
N TRP A 52 -9.82 -17.81 -1.67
CA TRP A 52 -8.77 -18.58 -1.00
C TRP A 52 -7.43 -18.53 -1.72
N GLN A 53 -7.42 -18.38 -3.04
CA GLN A 53 -6.20 -18.13 -3.82
C GLN A 53 -5.52 -16.82 -3.41
N LEU A 54 -6.28 -15.72 -3.29
CA LEU A 54 -5.76 -14.42 -2.85
C LEU A 54 -5.21 -14.51 -1.43
N PHE A 55 -6.01 -15.00 -0.47
CA PHE A 55 -5.57 -15.10 0.92
C PHE A 55 -4.37 -16.01 1.11
N TYR A 56 -4.33 -17.15 0.41
CA TYR A 56 -3.17 -18.04 0.43
C TYR A 56 -1.93 -17.33 -0.08
N ALA A 57 -2.05 -16.57 -1.16
CA ALA A 57 -0.93 -15.83 -1.74
C ALA A 57 -0.43 -14.71 -0.81
N LEU A 58 -1.33 -13.96 -0.16
CA LEU A 58 -0.96 -12.93 0.82
C LEU A 58 -0.20 -13.51 2.02
N VAL A 59 -0.66 -14.62 2.58
CA VAL A 59 -0.05 -15.23 3.77
C VAL A 59 1.23 -15.99 3.43
N ASN A 60 1.23 -16.83 2.40
CA ASN A 60 2.38 -17.69 2.09
C ASN A 60 3.52 -16.95 1.37
N SER A 61 3.28 -15.73 0.89
CA SER A 61 4.36 -14.83 0.47
C SER A 61 5.00 -14.07 1.64
N GLY A 62 4.41 -14.14 2.83
CA GLY A 62 4.89 -13.41 4.01
C GLY A 62 4.51 -11.92 4.02
N MET A 63 3.64 -11.47 3.10
CA MET A 63 3.21 -10.06 3.06
C MET A 63 2.30 -9.69 4.23
N TYR A 64 1.53 -10.65 4.72
CA TYR A 64 0.61 -10.50 5.85
C TYR A 64 0.60 -11.76 6.70
N ALA A 65 0.71 -11.62 8.02
CA ALA A 65 0.50 -12.74 8.92
C ALA A 65 -1.00 -13.05 9.05
N LYS A 66 -1.34 -14.34 9.09
CA LYS A 66 -2.73 -14.82 9.11
C LYS A 66 -3.56 -14.28 10.29
N ASP A 67 -2.89 -14.00 11.41
CA ASP A 67 -3.55 -13.61 12.66
C ASP A 67 -4.18 -12.21 12.59
N TYR A 68 -3.79 -11.40 11.61
CA TYR A 68 -4.35 -10.07 11.34
C TYR A 68 -5.49 -10.09 10.30
N ILE A 69 -5.85 -11.25 9.74
CA ILE A 69 -6.77 -11.33 8.61
C ILE A 69 -8.08 -12.01 9.01
N GLY A 70 -9.19 -11.34 8.76
CA GLY A 70 -10.54 -11.90 8.85
C GLY A 70 -11.16 -12.09 7.48
N THR A 71 -11.97 -13.14 7.31
CA THR A 71 -12.80 -13.35 6.11
C THR A 71 -14.29 -13.28 6.47
N GLU A 72 -15.13 -12.81 5.55
CA GLU A 72 -16.57 -12.62 5.79
C GLU A 72 -16.85 -11.75 7.03
N VAL A 73 -16.22 -10.57 7.08
CA VAL A 73 -16.32 -9.63 8.21
C VAL A 73 -17.50 -8.70 8.00
N TYR A 74 -18.39 -8.60 9.00
CA TYR A 74 -19.69 -7.92 8.87
C TYR A 74 -19.81 -6.76 9.86
N PHE A 75 -20.02 -5.56 9.35
CA PHE A 75 -20.30 -4.36 10.13
C PHE A 75 -21.76 -3.91 9.94
N PRO A 76 -22.38 -3.30 10.97
CA PRO A 76 -23.76 -2.85 10.85
C PRO A 76 -23.85 -1.67 9.89
N LYS A 77 -24.94 -1.61 9.13
CA LYS A 77 -25.30 -0.41 8.37
C LYS A 77 -26.17 0.47 9.27
N GLY A 78 -25.99 1.79 9.24
CA GLY A 78 -26.52 2.75 10.24
C GLY A 78 -28.03 2.74 10.55
N ASN A 79 -28.85 1.95 9.86
CA ASN A 79 -30.26 1.70 10.17
C ASN A 79 -30.47 0.27 10.67
N LYS A 80 -31.24 0.08 11.76
CA LYS A 80 -31.53 -1.24 12.37
C LYS A 80 -32.01 -2.33 11.39
N ASN A 81 -32.69 -1.93 10.31
CA ASN A 81 -33.26 -2.88 9.32
C ASN A 81 -32.41 -3.03 8.05
N SER A 82 -31.29 -2.31 7.95
CA SER A 82 -30.42 -2.42 6.78
C SER A 82 -29.55 -3.65 6.88
N ALA A 83 -29.37 -4.34 5.75
CA ALA A 83 -28.40 -5.41 5.65
C ALA A 83 -27.00 -4.89 6.04
N PRO A 84 -26.22 -5.66 6.82
CA PRO A 84 -24.87 -5.27 7.21
C PRO A 84 -23.98 -5.10 6.00
N ILE A 85 -22.96 -4.24 6.14
CA ILE A 85 -21.88 -4.15 5.16
C ILE A 85 -21.01 -5.37 5.37
N LYS A 86 -20.85 -6.17 4.33
CA LYS A 86 -20.07 -7.42 4.35
C LYS A 86 -18.80 -7.21 3.56
N PHE A 87 -17.68 -7.59 4.17
CA PHE A 87 -16.37 -7.63 3.53
C PHE A 87 -16.03 -9.09 3.27
N ASP A 88 -15.61 -9.43 2.05
CA ASP A 88 -15.07 -10.76 1.80
C ASP A 88 -13.78 -11.00 2.60
N GLY A 89 -13.02 -9.93 2.83
CA GLY A 89 -11.89 -9.89 3.76
C GLY A 89 -11.63 -8.54 4.39
N ALA A 90 -10.99 -8.57 5.56
CA ALA A 90 -10.44 -7.40 6.22
C ALA A 90 -9.06 -7.74 6.81
N ILE A 91 -8.17 -6.75 6.84
CA ILE A 91 -6.86 -6.83 7.50
C ILE A 91 -6.84 -5.78 8.60
N PHE A 92 -6.40 -6.19 9.78
CA PHE A 92 -6.27 -5.36 10.96
C PHE A 92 -4.80 -5.13 11.33
N ASP A 93 -4.53 -4.14 12.16
CA ASP A 93 -3.19 -3.83 12.69
C ASP A 93 -2.89 -4.49 14.05
N ASP A 94 -3.87 -5.18 14.64
CA ASP A 94 -3.75 -5.85 15.94
C ASP A 94 -4.40 -7.24 15.90
N THR A 95 -3.71 -8.24 16.48
CA THR A 95 -4.14 -9.65 16.47
C THR A 95 -5.38 -9.92 17.32
N ASN A 96 -5.75 -9.01 18.23
CA ASN A 96 -6.93 -9.14 19.08
C ASN A 96 -8.23 -8.79 18.35
N TRP A 97 -8.17 -8.42 17.06
CA TRP A 97 -9.36 -8.06 16.29
C TRP A 97 -10.46 -9.12 16.36
N PHE A 98 -10.13 -10.41 16.38
CA PHE A 98 -11.12 -11.48 16.39
C PHE A 98 -11.90 -11.54 17.71
N GLU A 99 -11.25 -11.26 18.84
CA GLU A 99 -11.88 -11.18 20.16
C GLU A 99 -12.89 -10.02 20.20
N HIS A 100 -12.48 -8.83 19.72
CA HIS A 100 -13.38 -7.68 19.59
C HIS A 100 -14.54 -7.96 18.62
N TYR A 101 -14.26 -8.59 17.48
CA TYR A 101 -15.27 -8.97 16.51
C TYR A 101 -16.29 -9.94 17.09
N LYS A 102 -15.83 -10.94 17.84
CA LYS A 102 -16.71 -11.88 18.53
C LYS A 102 -17.58 -11.18 19.56
N SER A 103 -16.99 -10.38 20.45
CA SER A 103 -17.73 -9.65 21.49
C SER A 103 -18.77 -8.70 20.89
N TYR A 104 -18.46 -8.03 19.78
CA TYR A 104 -19.45 -7.23 19.07
C TYR A 104 -20.65 -8.07 18.57
N HIS A 105 -20.40 -9.21 17.91
CA HIS A 105 -21.48 -10.00 17.34
C HIS A 105 -22.30 -10.78 18.38
N THR A 106 -21.67 -11.28 19.44
CA THR A 106 -22.35 -12.04 20.51
C THR A 106 -23.00 -11.13 21.54
N ASP A 107 -22.29 -10.10 22.00
CA ASP A 107 -22.68 -9.31 23.17
C ASP A 107 -23.22 -7.93 22.78
N LYS A 108 -23.18 -7.58 21.49
CA LYS A 108 -23.56 -6.26 20.95
C LYS A 108 -22.74 -5.10 21.51
N ASN A 109 -21.51 -5.40 21.93
CA ASN A 109 -20.56 -4.42 22.47
C ASN A 109 -20.18 -3.38 21.39
N GLN A 110 -20.67 -2.15 21.55
CA GLN A 110 -20.40 -1.06 20.60
C GLN A 110 -18.95 -0.56 20.68
N GLU A 111 -18.32 -0.59 21.85
CA GLU A 111 -16.91 -0.20 22.00
C GLU A 111 -16.00 -1.12 21.18
N ALA A 112 -16.34 -2.41 21.11
CA ALA A 112 -15.64 -3.36 20.27
C ALA A 112 -15.79 -3.05 18.77
N LEU A 113 -16.97 -2.57 18.33
CA LEU A 113 -17.16 -2.12 16.94
C LEU A 113 -16.33 -0.87 16.63
N ASP A 114 -16.36 0.14 17.50
CA ASP A 114 -15.59 1.37 17.33
C ASP A 114 -14.08 1.07 17.31
N TRP A 115 -13.64 0.13 18.15
CA TRP A 115 -12.26 -0.37 18.10
C TRP A 115 -11.94 -0.99 16.73
N LEU A 116 -12.78 -1.90 16.23
CA LEU A 116 -12.54 -2.55 14.93
C LEU A 116 -12.43 -1.55 13.76
N ARG A 117 -13.21 -0.47 13.79
CA ARG A 117 -13.16 0.60 12.78
C ARG A 117 -11.85 1.38 12.79
N LYS A 118 -11.24 1.56 13.97
CA LYS A 118 -9.92 2.21 14.11
C LYS A 118 -8.77 1.28 13.74
N HIS A 119 -8.97 -0.02 13.88
CA HIS A 119 -7.92 -1.02 13.70
C HIS A 119 -7.94 -1.70 12.32
N ILE A 120 -8.94 -1.42 11.48
CA ILE A 120 -8.97 -1.92 10.09
C ILE A 120 -8.05 -1.08 9.18
N ILE A 121 -7.11 -1.76 8.52
CA ILE A 121 -6.09 -1.14 7.65
C ILE A 121 -6.26 -1.52 6.17
N ALA A 122 -6.97 -2.62 5.88
CA ALA A 122 -7.37 -2.97 4.52
C ALA A 122 -8.72 -3.69 4.46
N VAL A 123 -9.45 -3.49 3.37
CA VAL A 123 -10.69 -4.21 3.02
C VAL A 123 -10.54 -4.89 1.66
N ILE A 124 -11.13 -6.08 1.54
CA ILE A 124 -10.96 -6.96 0.38
C ILE A 124 -12.34 -7.38 -0.12
N GLU A 125 -12.52 -7.28 -1.44
CA GLU A 125 -13.70 -7.70 -2.19
C GLU A 125 -13.30 -8.70 -3.29
N ILE A 126 -14.04 -9.79 -3.42
CA ILE A 126 -13.77 -10.88 -4.37
C ILE A 126 -14.91 -10.98 -5.37
N LYS A 127 -14.55 -11.13 -6.64
CA LYS A 127 -15.51 -11.38 -7.73
C LYS A 127 -15.00 -12.47 -8.68
N LYS A 128 -15.92 -12.98 -9.50
CA LYS A 128 -15.68 -13.97 -10.56
C LYS A 128 -16.34 -13.55 -11.87
N GLU A 129 -16.33 -12.25 -12.13
CA GLU A 129 -17.09 -11.58 -13.19
C GLU A 129 -16.23 -11.19 -14.38
N ASN A 130 -14.91 -11.41 -14.32
CA ASN A 130 -13.95 -11.13 -15.39
C ASN A 130 -13.96 -9.65 -15.84
N SER A 131 -14.05 -8.74 -14.86
CA SER A 131 -14.08 -7.28 -14.98
C SER A 131 -15.31 -6.69 -15.64
N LYS A 132 -16.44 -7.40 -15.67
CA LYS A 132 -17.67 -6.88 -16.30
C LYS A 132 -18.30 -5.72 -15.54
N ASP A 133 -18.14 -5.66 -14.22
CA ASP A 133 -18.88 -4.72 -13.37
C ASP A 133 -18.03 -4.04 -12.27
N VAL A 134 -16.76 -3.79 -12.58
CA VAL A 134 -15.77 -3.21 -11.65
C VAL A 134 -16.28 -1.89 -11.03
N GLU A 135 -16.94 -1.04 -11.81
CA GLU A 135 -17.47 0.25 -11.34
C GLU A 135 -18.57 0.09 -10.31
N THR A 136 -19.51 -0.83 -10.53
CA THR A 136 -20.60 -1.10 -9.59
C THR A 136 -20.07 -1.71 -8.31
N VAL A 137 -19.17 -2.69 -8.41
CA VAL A 137 -18.53 -3.32 -7.24
C VAL A 137 -17.74 -2.29 -6.43
N TRP A 138 -16.98 -1.43 -7.11
CA TRP A 138 -16.29 -0.32 -6.46
C TRP A 138 -17.25 0.62 -5.71
N ASN A 139 -18.30 1.12 -6.39
CA ASN A 139 -19.19 2.11 -5.80
C ASN A 139 -20.10 1.57 -4.70
N GLN A 140 -20.57 0.33 -4.84
CA GLN A 140 -21.62 -0.23 -3.98
C GLN A 140 -21.10 -1.15 -2.88
N GLN A 141 -19.88 -1.71 -3.03
CA GLN A 141 -19.33 -2.68 -2.09
C GLN A 141 -18.01 -2.18 -1.50
N LEU A 142 -16.97 -1.99 -2.32
CA LEU A 142 -15.63 -1.69 -1.81
C LEU A 142 -15.50 -0.27 -1.24
N LYS A 143 -16.06 0.76 -1.88
CA LYS A 143 -16.01 2.15 -1.37
C LYS A 143 -16.81 2.32 -0.07
N PRO A 144 -18.03 1.77 0.08
CA PRO A 144 -18.70 1.71 1.37
C PRO A 144 -17.89 0.98 2.44
N ALA A 145 -17.21 -0.12 2.08
CA ALA A 145 -16.34 -0.82 3.02
C ALA A 145 -15.15 0.02 3.49
N LEU A 146 -14.51 0.76 2.59
CA LEU A 146 -13.43 1.68 2.95
C LEU A 146 -13.89 2.77 3.92
N LYS A 147 -15.14 3.24 3.79
CA LYS A 147 -15.71 4.27 4.68
C LYS A 147 -15.88 3.80 6.13
N GLU A 148 -15.95 2.50 6.36
CA GLU A 148 -16.04 1.96 7.72
C GLU A 148 -14.72 2.07 8.48
N SER A 149 -13.58 2.23 7.78
CA SER A 149 -12.31 2.52 8.43
C SER A 149 -12.29 3.95 8.95
N GLU A 150 -11.95 4.15 10.21
CA GLU A 150 -11.74 5.46 10.81
C GLU A 150 -10.33 6.02 10.54
N ASN A 151 -9.41 5.20 10.06
CA ASN A 151 -8.06 5.63 9.68
C ASN A 151 -8.09 6.59 8.48
N ASP A 152 -7.21 7.59 8.48
CA ASP A 152 -7.05 8.49 7.33
C ASP A 152 -6.68 7.72 6.07
N PHE A 153 -5.84 6.69 6.20
CA PHE A 153 -5.49 5.80 5.11
C PHE A 153 -6.06 4.40 5.33
N CYS A 154 -6.68 3.82 4.29
CA CYS A 154 -7.10 2.42 4.29
C CYS A 154 -6.98 1.85 2.86
N LEU A 155 -6.42 0.65 2.74
CA LEU A 155 -6.23 -0.03 1.47
C LEU A 155 -7.51 -0.76 1.04
N GLY A 156 -7.94 -0.57 -0.21
CA GLY A 156 -9.02 -1.34 -0.82
C GLY A 156 -8.47 -2.30 -1.86
N ILE A 157 -8.79 -3.58 -1.77
CA ILE A 157 -8.39 -4.60 -2.74
C ILE A 157 -9.64 -5.19 -3.38
N LEU A 158 -9.76 -5.08 -4.69
CA LEU A 158 -10.73 -5.84 -5.47
C LEU A 158 -9.97 -6.89 -6.30
N TYR A 159 -10.35 -8.16 -6.12
CA TYR A 159 -9.78 -9.29 -6.84
C TYR A 159 -10.86 -10.01 -7.65
N ASP A 160 -10.80 -9.87 -8.98
CA ASP A 160 -11.81 -10.40 -9.89
C ASP A 160 -11.19 -11.38 -10.89
N THR A 161 -11.42 -12.68 -10.67
CA THR A 161 -10.84 -13.76 -11.50
C THR A 161 -9.35 -13.49 -11.81
N GLU A 162 -8.54 -13.36 -10.76
CA GLU A 162 -7.10 -13.11 -10.85
C GLU A 162 -6.68 -11.68 -11.27
N ARG A 163 -7.62 -10.81 -11.63
CA ARG A 163 -7.32 -9.39 -11.91
C ARG A 163 -7.34 -8.60 -10.61
N LEU A 164 -6.27 -7.86 -10.37
CA LEU A 164 -6.09 -7.04 -9.18
C LEU A 164 -6.45 -5.59 -9.46
N TYR A 165 -7.21 -4.99 -8.56
CA TYR A 165 -7.48 -3.57 -8.52
C TYR A 165 -7.24 -3.04 -7.10
N LEU A 166 -6.26 -2.16 -6.96
CA LEU A 166 -5.91 -1.49 -5.71
C LEU A 166 -6.50 -0.08 -5.64
N PHE A 167 -7.12 0.22 -4.52
CA PHE A 167 -7.74 1.49 -4.19
C PHE A 167 -7.23 1.98 -2.84
N LYS A 168 -7.42 3.26 -2.55
CA LYS A 168 -7.12 3.85 -1.25
C LYS A 168 -8.24 4.77 -0.79
N LYS A 169 -8.54 4.72 0.50
CA LYS A 169 -9.05 5.87 1.25
C LYS A 169 -7.84 6.72 1.65
N GLN A 170 -7.91 8.03 1.45
CA GLN A 170 -6.94 8.99 1.97
C GLN A 170 -7.71 10.24 2.42
N GLY A 171 -7.94 10.37 3.72
CA GLY A 171 -8.89 11.32 4.29
C GLY A 171 -10.29 11.12 3.69
N ASN A 172 -10.78 12.13 2.98
CA ASN A 172 -12.07 12.09 2.29
C ASN A 172 -12.01 11.62 0.82
N TYR A 173 -10.81 11.31 0.31
CA TYR A 173 -10.60 10.89 -1.06
C TYR A 173 -10.65 9.36 -1.20
N TYR A 174 -11.28 8.89 -2.27
CA TYR A 174 -11.44 7.46 -2.58
C TYR A 174 -10.96 7.23 -4.01
N LEU A 175 -9.73 6.75 -4.16
CA LEU A 175 -8.98 6.80 -5.42
C LEU A 175 -8.35 5.44 -5.74
N ARG A 176 -7.81 5.28 -6.95
CA ARG A 176 -6.88 4.17 -7.23
C ARG A 176 -5.63 4.38 -6.40
N LEU A 177 -5.05 3.28 -5.90
CA LEU A 177 -3.76 3.32 -5.19
C LEU A 177 -2.69 3.90 -6.12
N ASN A 178 -2.73 3.51 -7.40
CA ASN A 178 -1.90 4.10 -8.44
C ASN A 178 -2.48 5.44 -8.95
N GLU A 179 -1.87 6.59 -8.63
CA GLU A 179 -2.27 7.90 -9.16
C GLU A 179 -2.18 8.03 -10.67
N GLY A 180 -1.36 7.24 -11.35
CA GLY A 180 -1.39 7.19 -12.82
C GLY A 180 -2.76 6.77 -13.37
N TYR A 181 -3.58 6.12 -12.53
CA TYR A 181 -4.94 5.70 -12.85
C TYR A 181 -6.01 6.68 -12.37
N ASN A 182 -5.63 7.84 -11.80
CA ASN A 182 -6.54 8.89 -11.36
C ASN A 182 -6.43 10.09 -12.31
N VAL A 183 -7.36 10.21 -13.27
CA VAL A 183 -7.30 11.21 -14.36
C VAL A 183 -7.18 12.66 -13.84
N LYS A 184 -7.85 12.97 -12.73
CA LYS A 184 -7.85 14.29 -12.09
C LYS A 184 -7.14 14.29 -10.73
N LYS A 185 -6.22 13.35 -10.50
CA LYS A 185 -5.48 13.22 -9.23
C LYS A 185 -6.44 13.13 -8.03
N GLU A 186 -6.32 14.01 -7.05
CA GLU A 186 -7.16 14.02 -5.84
C GLU A 186 -8.61 14.43 -6.12
N GLU A 187 -8.86 15.17 -7.20
CA GLU A 187 -10.21 15.57 -7.60
C GLU A 187 -10.96 14.48 -8.39
N SER A 188 -10.32 13.33 -8.64
CA SER A 188 -10.94 12.23 -9.37
C SER A 188 -12.19 11.72 -8.65
N GLN A 189 -13.31 11.74 -9.37
CA GLN A 189 -14.51 10.98 -8.99
C GLN A 189 -14.46 9.58 -9.60
N THR A 190 -15.46 8.73 -9.31
CA THR A 190 -15.46 7.34 -9.80
C THR A 190 -15.26 7.22 -11.31
N LYS A 191 -15.88 8.10 -12.11
CA LYS A 191 -15.73 8.11 -13.57
C LYS A 191 -14.34 8.54 -14.06
N ASP A 192 -13.60 9.24 -13.21
CA ASP A 192 -12.23 9.71 -13.48
C ASP A 192 -11.18 8.69 -13.00
N LEU A 193 -11.60 7.51 -12.53
CA LEU A 193 -10.72 6.39 -12.18
C LEU A 193 -10.60 5.46 -13.39
N GLN A 194 -9.36 5.07 -13.73
CA GLN A 194 -9.12 4.10 -14.80
C GLN A 194 -9.40 2.67 -14.31
N LEU A 195 -10.69 2.33 -14.22
CA LEU A 195 -11.18 1.03 -13.75
C LEU A 195 -10.99 -0.11 -14.75
N HIS A 196 -10.65 0.20 -16.01
CA HIS A 196 -10.32 -0.78 -17.03
C HIS A 196 -8.88 -1.33 -16.89
N LEU A 197 -8.01 -0.64 -16.16
CA LEU A 197 -6.62 -1.05 -15.95
C LEU A 197 -6.44 -1.81 -14.64
N THR A 198 -5.76 -2.94 -14.69
CA THR A 198 -5.42 -3.77 -13.53
C THR A 198 -4.07 -3.35 -12.94
N ASP A 199 -3.91 -3.56 -11.64
CA ASP A 199 -2.64 -3.42 -10.94
C ASP A 199 -1.82 -4.72 -11.01
N ALA A 200 -0.49 -4.59 -10.94
CA ALA A 200 0.39 -5.74 -10.84
C ALA A 200 0.46 -6.24 -9.39
N TYR A 201 0.57 -7.56 -9.17
CA TYR A 201 0.63 -8.11 -7.80
C TYR A 201 1.80 -7.60 -6.96
N ALA A 202 2.92 -7.21 -7.60
CA ALA A 202 4.06 -6.61 -6.92
C ALA A 202 3.78 -5.21 -6.32
N THR A 203 2.64 -4.60 -6.67
CA THR A 203 2.22 -3.29 -6.16
C THR A 203 1.32 -3.39 -4.92
N ILE A 204 0.93 -4.60 -4.50
CA ILE A 204 0.23 -4.79 -3.23
C ILE A 204 1.19 -4.38 -2.11
N PRO A 205 0.84 -3.41 -1.24
CA PRO A 205 1.69 -3.04 -0.12
C PRO A 205 1.87 -4.22 0.85
N THR A 206 3.02 -4.30 1.53
CA THR A 206 3.19 -5.22 2.67
C THR A 206 2.52 -4.66 3.92
N TYR A 207 2.35 -5.51 4.94
CA TYR A 207 1.86 -5.08 6.25
C TYR A 207 2.66 -3.89 6.81
N GLU A 208 3.98 -3.97 6.79
CA GLU A 208 4.87 -2.93 7.33
C GLU A 208 4.72 -1.60 6.57
N GLN A 209 4.56 -1.67 5.24
CA GLN A 209 4.33 -0.49 4.41
C GLN A 209 2.99 0.19 4.76
N LEU A 210 1.93 -0.59 5.03
CA LEU A 210 0.65 -0.04 5.47
C LEU A 210 0.74 0.59 6.86
N ILE A 211 1.36 -0.08 7.82
CA ILE A 211 1.56 0.44 9.18
C ILE A 211 2.37 1.75 9.14
N GLN A 212 3.43 1.80 8.32
CA GLN A 212 4.20 3.03 8.11
C GLN A 212 3.34 4.16 7.56
N LYS A 213 2.45 3.86 6.61
CA LYS A 213 1.59 4.85 5.97
C LYS A 213 0.50 5.39 6.90
N ILE A 214 -0.07 4.55 7.75
CA ILE A 214 -1.19 4.91 8.62
C ILE A 214 -0.69 5.62 9.87
N PHE A 215 0.28 5.03 10.57
CA PHE A 215 0.68 5.50 11.90
C PHE A 215 1.91 6.39 11.92
N HIS A 216 2.64 6.50 10.80
CA HIS A 216 3.89 7.26 10.70
C HIS A 216 4.86 7.01 11.88
N PRO A 217 5.11 5.74 12.27
CA PRO A 217 5.98 5.43 13.40
C PRO A 217 7.38 5.97 13.14
N LYS A 218 8.10 6.35 14.21
CA LYS A 218 9.46 6.89 14.09
C LYS A 218 10.37 5.86 13.41
N ILE A 219 10.82 6.19 12.21
CA ILE A 219 11.61 5.30 11.36
C ILE A 219 13.07 5.32 11.81
N ASP A 220 13.61 4.18 12.23
CA ASP A 220 15.05 4.00 12.39
C ASP A 220 15.72 3.88 11.02
N ARG A 221 16.28 5.01 10.55
CA ARG A 221 16.91 5.11 9.22
C ARG A 221 18.19 4.29 9.09
N SER A 222 18.83 3.94 10.21
CA SER A 222 20.11 3.21 10.21
C SER A 222 20.00 1.76 9.78
N LYS A 223 18.78 1.20 9.81
CA LYS A 223 18.49 -0.21 9.47
C LYS A 223 17.66 -0.37 8.20
N ARG A 224 17.43 0.72 7.45
CA ARG A 224 16.64 0.66 6.23
C ARG A 224 17.37 -0.10 5.14
N THR A 225 16.64 -0.96 4.45
CA THR A 225 17.02 -1.62 3.21
C THR A 225 16.32 -0.96 2.03
N ILE A 226 16.59 -1.43 0.82
CA ILE A 226 15.92 -0.92 -0.39
C ILE A 226 14.46 -1.32 -0.46
N ASP A 227 14.12 -2.46 0.14
CA ASP A 227 12.73 -2.94 0.17
C ASP A 227 11.85 -2.05 1.07
N ASP A 228 12.46 -1.28 1.97
CA ASP A 228 11.81 -0.26 2.80
C ASP A 228 11.60 1.09 2.09
N LEU A 229 12.14 1.25 0.86
CA LEU A 229 11.90 2.43 0.04
C LEU A 229 10.59 2.27 -0.73
N GLU A 230 9.81 3.35 -0.81
CA GLU A 230 8.60 3.36 -1.65
C GLU A 230 9.01 3.27 -3.14
N ILE A 231 8.37 2.36 -3.88
CA ILE A 231 8.60 2.21 -5.31
C ILE A 231 8.03 3.43 -6.03
N ILE A 232 8.89 4.15 -6.78
CA ILE A 232 8.47 5.27 -7.63
C ILE A 232 7.60 4.73 -8.77
N SER A 233 6.29 4.67 -8.51
CA SER A 233 5.21 4.54 -9.48
C SER A 233 4.67 5.93 -9.83
N GLY A 234 3.79 6.05 -10.84
CA GLY A 234 3.22 7.36 -11.24
C GLY A 234 2.61 8.19 -10.10
N VAL A 235 2.21 7.48 -9.03
CA VAL A 235 1.79 7.91 -7.67
C VAL A 235 2.75 8.84 -6.95
N TYR A 236 4.05 8.72 -7.21
CA TYR A 236 5.06 9.47 -6.45
C TYR A 236 5.63 10.62 -7.26
N SER A 237 5.08 10.89 -8.44
CA SER A 237 5.51 12.03 -9.27
C SER A 237 5.32 13.36 -8.56
N THR A 238 4.25 13.51 -7.76
CA THR A 238 3.98 14.70 -6.94
C THR A 238 5.00 14.83 -5.81
N GLN A 239 5.19 13.79 -5.00
CA GLN A 239 6.20 13.80 -3.92
C GLN A 239 7.63 14.01 -4.44
N LEU A 240 7.96 13.44 -5.59
CA LEU A 240 9.25 13.60 -6.26
C LEU A 240 9.38 15.03 -6.81
N THR A 241 8.31 15.58 -7.39
CA THR A 241 8.24 16.99 -7.83
C THR A 241 8.39 17.95 -6.67
N ASP A 242 7.72 17.69 -5.54
CA ASP A 242 7.78 18.49 -4.32
C ASP A 242 9.17 18.40 -3.69
N GLY A 243 9.77 17.20 -3.66
CA GLY A 243 11.14 16.98 -3.21
C GLY A 243 12.16 17.75 -4.05
N ILE A 244 12.08 17.64 -5.39
CA ILE A 244 12.91 18.43 -6.31
C ILE A 244 12.68 19.93 -6.10
N SER A 245 11.42 20.36 -5.97
CA SER A 245 11.07 21.77 -5.74
C SER A 245 11.67 22.29 -4.43
N ALA A 246 11.63 21.49 -3.36
CA ALA A 246 12.24 21.83 -2.08
C ALA A 246 13.78 21.94 -2.18
N ILE A 247 14.42 21.03 -2.93
CA ILE A 247 15.86 21.09 -3.22
C ILE A 247 16.19 22.40 -3.97
N LEU A 248 15.46 22.70 -5.04
CA LEU A 248 15.69 23.91 -5.84
C LEU A 248 15.48 25.20 -5.04
N ARG A 249 14.45 25.26 -4.19
CA ARG A 249 14.23 26.39 -3.26
C ARG A 249 15.38 26.53 -2.26
N THR A 250 15.93 25.41 -1.79
CA THR A 250 17.08 25.43 -0.87
C THR A 250 18.34 25.89 -1.58
N MET A 251 18.60 25.41 -2.80
CA MET A 251 19.70 25.88 -3.64
C MET A 251 19.62 27.38 -3.90
N ASP A 252 18.41 27.90 -4.13
CA ASP A 252 18.16 29.33 -4.32
C ASP A 252 18.52 30.13 -3.05
N LYS A 253 18.07 29.68 -1.88
CA LYS A 253 18.38 30.31 -0.57
C LYS A 253 19.87 30.39 -0.27
N VAL A 254 20.66 29.43 -0.74
CA VAL A 254 22.13 29.40 -0.55
C VAL A 254 22.92 29.93 -1.75
N SER A 255 22.24 30.58 -2.71
CA SER A 255 22.84 31.14 -3.94
C SER A 255 23.56 30.13 -4.83
N MET A 256 23.13 28.87 -4.80
CA MET A 256 23.64 27.75 -5.60
C MET A 256 22.72 27.39 -6.76
N LYS A 257 21.74 28.24 -7.12
CA LYS A 257 20.94 28.08 -8.35
C LYS A 257 21.73 28.53 -9.58
N ASN A 258 22.90 27.94 -9.78
CA ASN A 258 23.85 28.20 -10.85
C ASN A 258 24.40 26.87 -11.38
N GLN A 259 25.19 26.92 -12.46
CA GLN A 259 25.74 25.71 -13.09
C GLN A 259 26.46 24.80 -12.07
N ARG A 260 27.27 25.38 -11.19
CA ARG A 260 28.02 24.64 -10.18
C ARG A 260 27.11 23.91 -9.18
N GLY A 261 26.04 24.55 -8.72
CA GLY A 261 25.09 23.89 -7.82
C GLY A 261 24.31 22.76 -8.49
N TYR A 262 23.97 22.89 -9.77
CA TYR A 262 23.37 21.79 -10.53
C TYR A 262 24.36 20.63 -10.72
N GLU A 263 25.64 20.90 -11.00
CA GLU A 263 26.69 19.86 -11.07
C GLU A 263 26.79 19.07 -9.75
N ILE A 264 26.81 19.77 -8.62
CA ILE A 264 26.84 19.14 -7.28
C ILE A 264 25.59 18.30 -7.05
N LEU A 265 24.40 18.81 -7.38
CA LEU A 265 23.15 18.06 -7.24
C LEU A 265 23.17 16.77 -8.07
N ILE A 266 23.59 16.85 -9.34
CA ILE A 266 23.69 15.68 -10.23
C ILE A 266 24.66 14.65 -9.65
N GLN A 267 25.83 15.10 -9.16
CA GLN A 267 26.82 14.20 -8.55
C GLN A 267 26.27 13.50 -7.30
N ILE A 268 25.57 14.23 -6.42
CA ILE A 268 24.94 13.66 -5.23
C ILE A 268 23.89 12.62 -5.60
N ILE A 269 23.00 12.93 -6.56
CA ILE A 269 21.97 11.99 -7.03
C ILE A 269 22.61 10.75 -7.64
N ALA A 270 23.64 10.92 -8.48
CA ALA A 270 24.36 9.80 -9.10
C ALA A 270 25.02 8.88 -8.07
N LEU A 271 25.67 9.46 -7.04
CA LEU A 271 26.22 8.72 -5.92
C LEU A 271 25.14 7.96 -5.16
N LYS A 272 23.97 8.57 -4.93
CA LYS A 272 22.87 7.88 -4.23
C LYS A 272 22.28 6.73 -5.03
N ILE A 273 22.08 6.91 -6.34
CA ILE A 273 21.63 5.82 -7.23
C ILE A 273 22.67 4.69 -7.24
N PHE A 274 23.96 5.02 -7.23
CA PHE A 274 25.02 4.02 -7.15
C PHE A 274 25.00 3.25 -5.82
N ASP A 275 24.90 3.95 -4.69
CA ASP A 275 24.83 3.36 -3.35
C ASP A 275 23.60 2.44 -3.21
N GLU A 276 22.44 2.87 -3.71
CA GLU A 276 21.22 2.06 -3.75
C GLU A 276 21.45 0.80 -4.59
N LYS A 277 21.90 0.91 -5.85
CA LYS A 277 22.15 -0.28 -6.69
C LYS A 277 23.16 -1.24 -6.07
N ARG A 278 24.20 -0.71 -5.41
CA ARG A 278 25.19 -1.51 -4.68
C ARG A 278 24.52 -2.25 -3.52
N SER A 279 23.76 -1.53 -2.68
CA SER A 279 23.08 -2.08 -1.51
C SER A 279 22.05 -3.14 -1.88
N ALA A 280 21.37 -2.99 -3.03
CA ALA A 280 20.46 -4.00 -3.58
C ALA A 280 21.18 -5.32 -3.85
N LYS A 281 22.37 -5.23 -4.46
CA LYS A 281 23.17 -6.38 -4.87
C LYS A 281 23.69 -7.16 -3.67
N ILE A 282 24.13 -6.46 -2.62
CA ILE A 282 24.75 -7.07 -1.44
C ILE A 282 23.80 -7.24 -0.25
N LYS A 283 22.54 -6.80 -0.37
CA LYS A 283 21.53 -6.78 0.70
C LYS A 283 22.00 -6.05 1.95
N ALA A 284 22.68 -4.91 1.77
CA ALA A 284 23.13 -4.06 2.86
C ALA A 284 22.07 -3.01 3.21
N PHE A 285 22.23 -2.41 4.40
CA PHE A 285 21.47 -1.23 4.77
C PHE A 285 21.88 -0.01 3.94
N LEU A 286 20.95 0.92 3.78
CA LEU A 286 21.17 2.17 3.07
C LEU A 286 22.05 3.11 3.90
N ASP A 287 23.10 3.63 3.26
CA ASP A 287 23.99 4.61 3.85
C ASP A 287 23.33 6.00 3.86
N TRP A 288 22.79 6.40 5.01
CA TRP A 288 22.27 7.75 5.24
C TRP A 288 23.37 8.66 5.79
N HIS A 289 23.74 9.70 5.04
CA HIS A 289 24.76 10.68 5.47
C HIS A 289 24.23 11.75 6.42
N LYS A 290 23.06 11.54 7.03
CA LYS A 290 22.48 12.46 8.01
C LYS A 290 21.75 11.66 9.09
N THR A 291 22.28 11.72 10.30
CA THR A 291 21.63 11.18 11.51
C THR A 291 20.49 12.09 11.96
N ASP A 292 19.56 11.56 12.76
CA ASP A 292 18.46 12.36 13.31
C ASP A 292 18.97 13.53 14.18
N LYS A 293 20.09 13.32 14.90
CA LYS A 293 20.76 14.38 15.68
C LYS A 293 21.32 15.51 14.81
N GLU A 294 21.85 15.18 13.63
CA GLU A 294 22.32 16.18 12.66
C GLU A 294 21.16 16.87 11.94
N LYS A 295 19.95 16.32 11.98
CA LYS A 295 18.74 16.94 11.43
C LYS A 295 18.19 18.05 12.31
N GLU A 296 18.28 17.89 13.62
CA GLU A 296 17.85 18.87 14.61
C GLU A 296 18.80 20.07 14.72
N LYS A 297 20.09 19.89 14.41
CA LYS A 297 21.01 21.00 14.17
C LYS A 297 20.72 21.61 12.79
N LEU A 298 19.99 22.71 12.77
CA LEU A 298 19.60 23.47 11.58
C LEU A 298 20.78 24.10 10.80
N ASP A 299 22.01 23.91 11.25
CA ASP A 299 23.22 24.31 10.53
C ASP A 299 23.85 23.11 9.82
N LEU A 300 23.24 22.70 8.70
CA LEU A 300 24.00 22.00 7.67
C LEU A 300 25.00 22.99 7.08
N LEU A 301 26.18 23.08 7.71
CA LEU A 301 27.38 23.66 7.13
C LEU A 301 27.84 22.77 5.97
N PHE A 302 27.14 22.82 4.84
CA PHE A 302 27.84 22.60 3.58
C PHE A 302 28.88 23.70 3.51
N PHE A 303 30.14 23.35 3.76
CA PHE A 303 31.28 24.24 3.57
C PHE A 303 31.41 24.52 2.07
N VAL A 304 30.55 25.37 1.54
CA VAL A 304 30.77 26.02 0.25
C VAL A 304 31.87 27.03 0.51
N THR A 305 33.07 26.71 0.04
CA THR A 305 34.23 27.59 0.20
C THR A 305 33.96 28.91 -0.51
N GLN A 306 34.57 30.02 -0.05
CA GLN A 306 34.47 31.31 -0.75
C GLN A 306 34.88 31.20 -2.23
N LYS A 307 35.82 30.29 -2.53
CA LYS A 307 36.25 29.95 -3.89
C LYS A 307 35.12 29.40 -4.74
N GLU A 308 34.30 28.51 -4.19
CA GLU A 308 33.17 27.89 -4.89
C GLU A 308 31.99 28.85 -5.13
N ARG A 309 31.82 29.87 -4.26
CA ARG A 309 30.82 30.94 -4.50
C ARG A 309 31.21 31.88 -5.65
N ASN A 310 32.51 32.02 -5.92
CA ASN A 310 33.04 33.02 -6.84
C ASN A 310 33.27 32.50 -8.28
N CYS A 311 32.96 31.24 -8.59
CA CYS A 311 33.15 30.66 -9.93
C CYS A 311 32.19 31.19 -11.02
N VAL A 312 31.49 32.32 -10.81
CA VAL A 312 30.55 32.91 -11.79
C VAL A 312 31.21 33.97 -12.68
N SER A 313 32.46 34.38 -12.43
CA SER A 313 33.14 35.34 -13.31
C SER A 313 34.04 34.64 -14.33
N SER A 314 33.46 34.20 -15.44
CA SER A 314 34.25 34.06 -16.68
C SER A 314 34.75 35.45 -17.10
N PRO A 315 35.99 35.60 -17.60
CA PRO A 315 36.49 36.89 -18.06
C PRO A 315 35.62 37.35 -19.23
N LYS A 316 35.11 38.59 -19.16
CA LYS A 316 34.65 39.28 -20.36
C LYS A 316 35.86 39.38 -21.29
N ASN A 317 35.80 38.70 -22.43
CA ASN A 317 36.74 38.91 -23.52
C ASN A 317 36.77 40.41 -23.84
N SER A 318 37.91 41.04 -23.62
CA SER A 318 38.22 42.37 -24.10
C SER A 318 38.65 42.28 -25.57
N THR A 319 37.94 43.07 -26.39
CA THR A 319 38.14 43.40 -27.81
C THR A 319 37.99 42.30 -28.85
#